data_AF-A0ABD1GBG7-F1
#
_entry.id   AF-A0ABD1GBG7-F1
#
_cell.length_a   1.000
_cell.length_b   1.000
_cell.length_c   1.000
_cell.angle_alpha   90.00
_cell.angle_beta   90.00
_cell.angle_gamma   90.00
#
_symmetry.space_group_name_H-M   'P 1'
#
loop_
_entity.id
_entity.type
_entity.pdbx_description
1 polymer ?
#
loop_
_entity_poly.entity_id
_entity_poly.type
_entity_poly.pdbx_seq_one_letter_code
_entity_poly.pdbx_strand_id
1 'polypeptide(L)'
;MPRLPEVVRLQIASKHTTLILEVYIISICKSGGIKLCGVLAAAAIIAAHSAKLHSSDTKKYGVVTLIDCRSILQPPLSRLHYGFYHSAILNIHRVKGSENVWDLAMTCYMDFADSKKCNKHFPDMADLNFLMSKAIDNPSLTASSSLLTVFEDPVLDDSLQMQRKIGAEDYIGCASVHGVGPSLAIFDTIRDGRLDCTCVYPAPLHSRDQITELVQRMSRVLIDGVTLI
;
A
#
# COMPACT_ATOMS: atom_id res chain seq x y z
N MET A 1 13.10 11.94 -21.06
CA MET A 1 11.67 11.65 -21.28
C MET A 1 10.88 12.16 -20.09
N PRO A 2 9.68 12.75 -20.28
CA PRO A 2 8.81 13.12 -19.17
C PRO A 2 8.42 11.86 -18.38
N ARG A 3 8.46 11.93 -17.06
CA ARG A 3 7.97 10.84 -16.21
C ARG A 3 6.47 10.87 -16.16
N LEU A 4 5.84 9.77 -16.54
CA LEU A 4 4.42 9.58 -16.41
C LEU A 4 4.17 8.43 -15.44
N PRO A 5 3.24 8.60 -14.49
CA PRO A 5 2.83 7.49 -13.66
C PRO A 5 2.14 6.44 -14.54
N GLU A 6 2.52 5.18 -14.34
CA GLU A 6 1.87 4.03 -14.96
C GLU A 6 1.20 3.15 -13.90
N VAL A 7 0.32 2.26 -14.36
CA VAL A 7 -0.54 1.45 -13.50
C VAL A 7 -0.45 -0.04 -13.87
N VAL A 8 -0.40 -0.88 -12.84
CA VAL A 8 -0.63 -2.33 -12.87
C VAL A 8 -1.69 -2.66 -11.79
N ARG A 9 -2.54 -3.66 -12.00
CA ARG A 9 -3.55 -4.07 -11.02
C ARG A 9 -3.17 -5.37 -10.32
N LEU A 10 -3.38 -5.40 -9.01
CA LEU A 10 -3.40 -6.62 -8.21
C LEU A 10 -4.86 -7.00 -7.98
N GLN A 11 -5.29 -8.15 -8.48
CA GLN A 11 -6.65 -8.63 -8.26
C GLN A 11 -6.63 -10.01 -7.61
N ILE A 12 -7.20 -10.10 -6.42
CA ILE A 12 -7.36 -11.36 -5.69
C ILE A 12 -8.81 -11.82 -5.82
N ALA A 13 -9.00 -13.09 -6.18
CA ALA A 13 -10.34 -13.67 -6.28
C ALA A 13 -11.08 -13.63 -4.93
N SER A 14 -12.42 -13.61 -4.98
CA SER A 14 -13.26 -13.49 -3.77
C SER A 14 -12.94 -14.57 -2.73
N LYS A 15 -12.79 -15.84 -3.15
CA LYS A 15 -12.41 -16.95 -2.26
C LYS A 15 -11.16 -16.64 -1.41
N HIS A 16 -10.07 -16.20 -2.04
CA HIS A 16 -8.84 -15.88 -1.33
C HIS A 16 -8.94 -14.55 -0.57
N THR A 17 -9.70 -13.58 -1.09
CA THR A 17 -9.96 -12.31 -0.38
C THR A 17 -10.69 -12.57 0.93
N THR A 18 -11.72 -13.43 0.92
CA THR A 18 -12.42 -13.84 2.14
C THR A 18 -11.47 -14.48 3.14
N LEU A 19 -10.59 -15.40 2.72
CA LEU A 19 -9.59 -15.99 3.61
C LEU A 19 -8.61 -14.94 4.17
N ILE A 20 -8.14 -13.99 3.34
CA ILE A 20 -7.28 -12.89 3.79
C ILE A 20 -8.01 -12.03 4.83
N LEU A 21 -9.28 -11.71 4.58
CA LEU A 21 -10.13 -10.94 5.49
C LEU A 21 -10.46 -11.74 6.76
N GLU A 22 -10.64 -13.05 6.69
CA GLU A 22 -10.88 -13.92 7.84
C GLU A 22 -9.65 -14.02 8.73
N VAL A 23 -8.46 -14.22 8.15
CA VAL A 23 -7.20 -14.19 8.90
C VAL A 23 -6.95 -12.80 9.50
N TYR A 24 -7.27 -11.72 8.77
CA TYR A 24 -7.31 -10.36 9.29
C TYR A 24 -8.21 -10.25 10.54
N ILE A 25 -9.46 -10.75 10.47
CA ILE A 25 -10.41 -10.73 11.58
C ILE A 25 -9.89 -11.57 12.76
N ILE A 26 -9.32 -12.75 12.51
CA ILE A 26 -8.76 -13.62 13.56
C ILE A 26 -7.57 -12.94 14.26
N SER A 27 -6.69 -12.29 13.52
CA SER A 27 -5.57 -11.51 14.08
C SER A 27 -6.05 -10.30 14.86
N ILE A 28 -7.17 -9.67 14.45
CA ILE A 28 -7.85 -8.65 15.25
C ILE A 28 -8.30 -9.19 16.61
N CYS A 29 -8.99 -10.33 16.62
CA CYS A 29 -9.53 -10.91 17.83
C CYS A 29 -8.46 -11.40 18.82
N LYS A 30 -7.27 -11.80 18.34
CA LYS A 30 -6.22 -12.39 19.20
C LYS A 30 -5.15 -11.40 19.67
N SER A 31 -4.86 -10.33 18.92
CA SER A 31 -3.62 -9.57 19.13
C SER A 31 -3.79 -8.04 19.03
N GLY A 32 -5.01 -7.52 19.00
CA GLY A 32 -5.25 -6.07 18.95
C GLY A 32 -5.32 -5.44 17.56
N GLY A 33 -5.51 -6.27 16.52
CA GLY A 33 -5.79 -5.80 15.15
C GLY A 33 -4.57 -5.59 14.30
N ILE A 34 -4.52 -6.22 13.13
CA ILE A 34 -3.75 -5.74 11.98
C ILE A 34 -4.74 -5.12 11.01
N LYS A 35 -4.40 -4.04 10.29
CA LYS A 35 -5.20 -3.57 9.14
C LYS A 35 -4.66 -4.12 7.83
N LEU A 36 -5.49 -4.13 6.79
CA LEU A 36 -5.13 -4.57 5.43
C LEU A 36 -3.86 -3.85 4.91
N CYS A 37 -3.66 -2.59 5.29
CA CYS A 37 -2.46 -1.82 4.95
C CYS A 37 -1.15 -2.50 5.40
N GLY A 38 -1.13 -3.13 6.58
CA GLY A 38 0.01 -3.88 7.08
C GLY A 38 0.26 -5.16 6.27
N VAL A 39 -0.81 -5.85 5.87
CA VAL A 39 -0.74 -7.06 5.03
C VAL A 39 -0.21 -6.72 3.64
N LEU A 40 -0.71 -5.65 3.02
CA LEU A 40 -0.24 -5.18 1.72
C LEU A 40 1.22 -4.71 1.78
N ALA A 41 1.60 -4.02 2.85
CA ALA A 41 2.99 -3.61 3.09
C ALA A 41 3.92 -4.81 3.20
N ALA A 42 3.57 -5.82 4.01
CA ALA A 42 4.35 -7.03 4.15
C ALA A 42 4.49 -7.80 2.83
N ALA A 43 3.39 -7.98 2.09
CA ALA A 43 3.41 -8.67 0.80
C ALA A 43 4.32 -7.96 -0.22
N ALA A 44 4.22 -6.63 -0.31
CA ALA A 44 5.08 -5.82 -1.18
C ALA A 44 6.55 -5.88 -0.78
N ILE A 45 6.86 -5.83 0.51
CA ILE A 45 8.23 -5.94 1.04
C ILE A 45 8.83 -7.30 0.70
N ILE A 46 8.12 -8.40 0.97
CA ILE A 46 8.58 -9.77 0.69
C ILE A 46 8.78 -9.96 -0.81
N ALA A 47 7.81 -9.53 -1.63
CA ALA A 47 7.90 -9.59 -3.08
C ALA A 47 9.12 -8.82 -3.61
N ALA A 48 9.33 -7.58 -3.14
CA ALA A 48 10.47 -6.75 -3.53
C ALA A 48 11.81 -7.33 -3.07
N HIS A 49 11.84 -7.96 -1.89
CA HIS A 49 13.04 -8.63 -1.38
C HIS A 49 13.42 -9.82 -2.25
N SER A 50 12.44 -10.66 -2.61
CA SER A 50 12.64 -11.86 -3.44
C SER A 50 13.10 -11.54 -4.88
N ALA A 51 12.82 -10.35 -5.39
CA ALA A 51 13.15 -9.94 -6.76
C ALA A 51 14.65 -9.65 -6.96
N LYS A 52 15.38 -9.38 -5.87
CA LYS A 52 16.81 -9.09 -5.92
C LYS A 52 17.61 -10.39 -5.82
N LEU A 53 17.97 -10.96 -6.95
CA LEU A 53 18.92 -12.09 -7.03
C LEU A 53 20.24 -11.70 -6.31
N HIS A 54 20.66 -12.50 -5.33
CA HIS A 54 22.03 -12.53 -4.76
C HIS A 54 22.44 -11.56 -3.64
N SER A 55 21.61 -11.32 -2.63
CA SER A 55 22.18 -10.89 -1.33
C SER A 55 21.38 -11.49 -0.16
N SER A 56 22.04 -12.29 0.67
CA SER A 56 21.54 -12.76 1.97
C SER A 56 21.45 -11.65 3.03
N ASP A 57 21.57 -10.38 2.60
CA ASP A 57 21.71 -9.25 3.49
C ASP A 57 20.35 -8.70 3.91
N THR A 58 20.28 -8.35 5.19
CA THR A 58 19.13 -7.61 5.73
C THR A 58 19.01 -6.25 5.02
N LYS A 59 17.85 -6.00 4.42
CA LYS A 59 17.53 -4.77 3.67
C LYS A 59 16.57 -3.89 4.45
N LYS A 60 16.58 -2.59 4.14
CA LYS A 60 15.63 -1.61 4.69
C LYS A 60 14.56 -1.28 3.65
N TYR A 61 13.30 -1.29 4.06
CA TYR A 61 12.16 -0.90 3.24
C TYR A 61 11.41 0.22 3.97
N GLY A 62 11.12 1.31 3.26
CA GLY A 62 10.29 2.39 3.80
C GLY A 62 8.83 2.15 3.41
N VAL A 63 7.93 2.26 4.37
CA VAL A 63 6.48 2.19 4.18
C VAL A 63 5.89 3.52 4.61
N VAL A 64 5.27 4.20 3.66
CA VAL A 64 4.48 5.41 3.86
C VAL A 64 3.02 5.00 3.98
N THR A 65 2.41 5.23 5.14
CA THR A 65 0.98 4.99 5.35
C THR A 65 0.23 6.30 5.34
N LEU A 66 -0.71 6.46 4.41
CA LEU A 66 -1.57 7.63 4.31
C LEU A 66 -2.79 7.50 5.22
N ILE A 67 -3.09 8.56 5.98
CA ILE A 67 -4.16 8.61 6.98
C ILE A 67 -5.18 9.68 6.57
N ASP A 68 -6.46 9.34 6.47
CA ASP A 68 -7.52 10.33 6.23
C ASP A 68 -7.70 11.23 7.48
N CYS A 69 -7.37 12.51 7.33
CA CYS A 69 -7.45 13.49 8.42
C CYS A 69 -8.81 14.21 8.49
N ARG A 70 -9.78 13.92 7.62
CA ARG A 70 -11.06 14.66 7.60
C ARG A 70 -11.76 14.71 8.97
N SER A 71 -11.70 13.63 9.74
CA SER A 71 -12.33 13.52 11.06
C SER A 71 -11.69 14.39 12.14
N ILE A 72 -10.43 14.82 11.95
CA ILE A 72 -9.68 15.62 12.92
C ILE A 72 -9.57 17.10 12.53
N LEU A 73 -10.12 17.49 11.38
CA LEU A 73 -10.22 18.90 10.97
C LEU A 73 -11.27 19.64 11.81
N GLN A 74 -11.19 20.97 11.80
CA GLN A 74 -12.14 21.84 12.50
C GLN A 74 -12.78 22.84 11.51
N PRO A 75 -14.05 22.64 11.11
CA PRO A 75 -14.93 21.51 11.47
C PRO A 75 -14.52 20.19 10.78
N PRO A 76 -14.92 19.02 11.32
CA PRO A 76 -14.71 17.74 10.64
C PRO A 76 -15.39 17.71 9.28
N LEU A 77 -14.72 17.13 8.29
CA LEU A 77 -15.24 17.01 6.93
C LEU A 77 -15.84 15.63 6.67
N SER A 78 -16.89 15.58 5.86
CA SER A 78 -17.43 14.30 5.35
C SER A 78 -16.61 13.79 4.17
N ARG A 79 -16.74 12.49 3.85
CA ARG A 79 -16.12 11.87 2.65
C ARG A 79 -16.57 12.50 1.32
N LEU A 80 -17.69 13.24 1.31
CA LEU A 80 -18.18 13.97 0.14
C LEU A 80 -17.44 15.29 -0.11
N HIS A 81 -16.57 15.71 0.81
CA HIS A 81 -15.66 16.82 0.57
C HIS A 81 -14.47 16.32 -0.27
N TYR A 82 -14.51 16.66 -1.56
CA TYR A 82 -13.50 16.28 -2.53
C TYR A 82 -12.19 17.04 -2.29
N GLY A 83 -11.07 16.30 -2.31
CA GLY A 83 -9.74 16.87 -2.08
C GLY A 83 -8.79 15.87 -1.45
N PHE A 84 -7.52 16.28 -1.32
CA PHE A 84 -6.49 15.51 -0.66
C PHE A 84 -6.38 15.94 0.81
N TYR A 85 -6.94 15.11 1.70
CA TYR A 85 -6.97 15.37 3.15
C TYR A 85 -6.16 14.33 3.91
N HIS A 86 -5.14 13.73 3.28
CA HIS A 86 -4.31 12.72 3.91
C HIS A 86 -3.06 13.34 4.52
N SER A 87 -2.72 12.89 5.72
CA SER A 87 -1.36 12.99 6.26
C SER A 87 -0.61 11.68 6.02
N ALA A 88 0.66 11.61 6.38
CA ALA A 88 1.50 10.46 6.08
C ALA A 88 2.45 10.12 7.24
N ILE A 89 2.63 8.84 7.52
CA ILE A 89 3.65 8.33 8.45
C ILE A 89 4.64 7.49 7.67
N LEU A 90 5.94 7.66 7.94
CA LEU A 90 7.00 6.83 7.38
C LEU A 90 7.57 5.87 8.44
N ASN A 91 7.41 4.57 8.21
CA ASN A 91 8.07 3.52 8.98
C ASN A 91 9.17 2.85 8.14
N ILE A 92 10.31 2.50 8.75
CA ILE A 92 11.41 1.79 8.08
C ILE A 92 11.55 0.40 8.69
N HIS A 93 11.34 -0.63 7.88
CA HIS A 93 11.42 -2.03 8.30
C HIS A 93 12.72 -2.68 7.82
N ARG A 94 13.37 -3.43 8.71
CA ARG A 94 14.58 -4.22 8.41
C ARG A 94 14.17 -5.67 8.17
N VAL A 95 14.48 -6.19 6.98
CA VAL A 95 13.91 -7.45 6.47
C VAL A 95 15.01 -8.34 5.93
N LYS A 96 15.03 -9.59 6.37
CA LYS A 96 15.99 -10.66 6.04
C LYS A 96 15.59 -11.46 4.79
N GLY A 97 14.31 -11.43 4.42
CA GLY A 97 13.77 -12.15 3.25
C GLY A 97 13.16 -13.52 3.57
N SER A 98 13.16 -13.94 4.82
CA SER A 98 12.60 -15.22 5.29
C SER A 98 11.42 -15.04 6.26
N GLU A 99 10.89 -13.82 6.38
CA GLU A 99 9.79 -13.48 7.27
C GLU A 99 8.49 -14.18 6.84
N ASN A 100 7.71 -14.63 7.82
CA ASN A 100 6.32 -14.96 7.60
C ASN A 100 5.52 -13.68 7.29
N VAL A 101 4.62 -13.74 6.31
CA VAL A 101 3.84 -12.57 5.87
C VAL A 101 2.98 -11.97 6.99
N TRP A 102 2.42 -12.79 7.88
CA TRP A 102 1.54 -12.32 8.95
C TRP A 102 2.32 -11.69 10.11
N ASP A 103 3.47 -12.26 10.46
CA ASP A 103 4.36 -11.67 11.47
C ASP A 103 4.90 -10.31 11.01
N LEU A 104 5.29 -10.22 9.73
CA LEU A 104 5.72 -8.96 9.14
C LEU A 104 4.56 -7.97 9.02
N ALA A 105 3.35 -8.42 8.65
CA ALA A 105 2.17 -7.56 8.57
C ALA A 105 1.80 -6.98 9.94
N MET A 106 1.89 -7.80 11.00
CA MET A 106 1.70 -7.38 12.38
C MET A 106 2.74 -6.32 12.78
N THR A 107 4.01 -6.56 12.46
CA THR A 107 5.10 -5.61 12.73
C THR A 107 4.86 -4.28 12.00
N CYS A 108 4.58 -4.33 10.70
CA CYS A 108 4.31 -3.13 9.90
C CYS A 108 3.14 -2.32 10.44
N TYR A 109 2.03 -2.98 10.82
CA TYR A 109 0.87 -2.28 11.33
C TYR A 109 1.08 -1.71 12.74
N MET A 110 1.74 -2.45 13.64
CA MET A 110 1.97 -1.99 15.01
C MET A 110 2.92 -0.79 15.05
N ASP A 111 4.01 -0.82 14.28
CA ASP A 111 4.93 0.31 14.14
C ASP A 111 4.19 1.58 13.64
N PHE A 112 3.29 1.41 12.67
CA PHE A 112 2.42 2.48 12.18
C PHE A 112 1.46 2.98 13.26
N ALA A 113 0.74 2.06 13.92
CA ALA A 113 -0.28 2.40 14.92
C ALA A 113 0.33 3.15 16.12
N ASP A 114 1.50 2.73 16.58
CA ASP A 114 2.23 3.41 17.64
C ASP A 114 2.76 4.78 17.18
N SER A 115 3.26 4.88 15.95
CA SER A 115 3.65 6.16 15.36
C SER A 115 2.47 7.14 15.26
N LYS A 116 1.28 6.64 14.91
CA LYS A 116 0.04 7.42 14.82
C LYS A 116 -0.38 7.96 16.19
N LYS A 117 -0.29 7.16 17.25
CA LYS A 117 -0.57 7.60 18.64
C LYS A 117 0.33 8.76 19.07
N CYS A 118 1.56 8.81 18.56
CA CYS A 118 2.50 9.90 18.82
C CYS A 118 2.32 11.12 17.88
N ASN A 119 1.25 11.18 17.10
CA ASN A 119 0.98 12.24 16.11
C ASN A 119 2.08 12.42 15.05
N LYS A 120 2.87 11.38 14.76
CA LYS A 120 3.97 11.46 13.77
C LYS A 120 3.52 11.84 12.36
N HIS A 121 2.24 11.65 12.05
CA HIS A 121 1.68 11.96 10.75
C HIS A 121 1.76 13.44 10.35
N PHE A 122 1.92 14.36 11.30
CA PHE A 122 2.18 15.77 11.01
C PHE A 122 3.67 16.07 10.71
N PRO A 123 4.64 15.73 11.59
CA PRO A 123 6.05 15.98 11.31
C PRO A 123 6.57 15.15 10.13
N ASP A 124 6.19 13.87 10.02
CA ASP A 124 6.65 13.01 8.92
C ASP A 124 6.17 13.53 7.56
N MET A 125 4.99 14.15 7.48
CA MET A 125 4.49 14.74 6.23
C MET A 125 5.40 15.88 5.75
N ALA A 126 5.96 16.69 6.66
CA ALA A 126 6.91 17.73 6.29
C ALA A 126 8.20 17.14 5.72
N ASP A 127 8.75 16.12 6.39
CA ASP A 127 9.95 15.41 5.96
C ASP A 127 9.73 14.67 4.63
N LEU A 128 8.58 14.04 4.47
CA LEU A 128 8.18 13.36 3.24
C LEU A 128 8.03 14.36 2.09
N ASN A 129 7.37 15.50 2.29
CA ASN A 129 7.25 16.52 1.24
C ASN A 129 8.62 17.05 0.82
N PHE A 130 9.53 17.27 1.78
CA PHE A 130 10.91 17.65 1.49
C PHE A 130 11.62 16.55 0.69
N LEU A 131 11.54 15.30 1.15
CA LEU A 131 12.17 14.15 0.50
C LEU A 131 11.64 13.93 -0.92
N MET A 132 10.32 14.03 -1.12
CA MET A 132 9.67 13.90 -2.43
C MET A 132 10.11 15.02 -3.37
N SER A 133 10.20 16.26 -2.87
CA SER A 133 10.71 17.39 -3.66
C SER A 133 12.16 17.14 -4.10
N LYS A 134 13.02 16.68 -3.18
CA LYS A 134 14.42 16.34 -3.51
C LYS A 134 14.54 15.13 -4.44
N ALA A 135 13.67 14.15 -4.32
CA ALA A 135 13.57 13.01 -5.21
C ALA A 135 13.18 13.41 -6.63
N ILE A 136 12.27 14.39 -6.78
CA ILE A 136 11.88 14.97 -8.06
C ILE A 136 13.05 15.72 -8.69
N ASP A 137 13.74 16.56 -7.90
CA ASP A 137 14.89 17.36 -8.33
C ASP A 137 16.11 16.48 -8.69
N ASN A 138 16.32 15.38 -7.97
CA ASN A 138 17.52 14.55 -8.04
C ASN A 138 17.19 13.06 -8.17
N PRO A 139 16.57 12.64 -9.27
CA PRO A 139 15.99 11.32 -9.35
C PRO A 139 16.99 10.19 -9.63
N SER A 140 18.26 10.51 -9.86
CA SER A 140 19.34 9.51 -9.80
C SER A 140 19.66 9.09 -8.37
N LEU A 141 19.29 9.90 -7.36
CA LEU A 141 19.54 9.61 -5.93
C LEU A 141 18.46 8.72 -5.30
N THR A 142 17.36 8.44 -6.01
CA THR A 142 16.22 7.65 -5.50
C THR A 142 16.31 6.16 -5.79
N ALA A 143 17.30 5.70 -6.58
CA ALA A 143 17.42 4.31 -7.01
C ALA A 143 17.64 3.29 -5.87
N SER A 144 17.98 3.77 -4.66
CA SER A 144 18.38 2.94 -3.52
C SER A 144 17.29 2.74 -2.47
N SER A 145 16.24 3.57 -2.45
CA SER A 145 15.19 3.51 -1.42
C SER A 145 13.92 2.85 -1.96
N SER A 146 13.65 1.62 -1.49
CA SER A 146 12.36 0.96 -1.71
C SER A 146 11.29 1.64 -0.83
N LEU A 147 10.63 2.66 -1.36
CA LEU A 147 9.55 3.39 -0.67
C LEU A 147 8.19 2.97 -1.23
N LEU A 148 7.43 2.27 -0.40
CA LEU A 148 6.06 1.84 -0.68
C LEU A 148 5.07 2.80 -0.04
N THR A 149 3.97 3.12 -0.72
CA THR A 149 2.84 3.86 -0.14
C THR A 149 1.59 2.97 -0.06
N VAL A 150 0.91 2.96 1.09
CA VAL A 150 -0.37 2.28 1.34
C VAL A 150 -1.35 3.23 2.04
N PHE A 151 -2.64 2.95 2.01
CA PHE A 151 -3.66 3.70 2.75
C PHE A 151 -4.02 2.96 4.02
N GLU A 152 -4.26 3.66 5.13
CA GLU A 152 -4.63 3.03 6.39
C GLU A 152 -5.92 2.20 6.26
N ASP A 153 -6.94 2.80 5.65
CA ASP A 153 -8.27 2.21 5.52
C ASP A 153 -8.57 1.93 4.04
N PRO A 154 -9.00 0.71 3.68
CA PRO A 154 -9.40 0.39 2.33
C PRO A 154 -10.64 1.19 1.90
N VAL A 155 -10.76 1.41 0.59
CA VAL A 155 -12.04 1.79 0.01
C VAL A 155 -12.95 0.57 -0.01
N LEU A 156 -14.12 0.68 0.62
CA LEU A 156 -15.18 -0.33 0.51
C LEU A 156 -16.14 0.12 -0.60
N ASP A 157 -16.33 -0.74 -1.59
CA ASP A 157 -17.09 -0.42 -2.80
C ASP A 157 -18.19 -1.47 -3.02
N ASP A 158 -19.41 -1.07 -2.70
CA ASP A 158 -20.66 -1.83 -2.86
C ASP A 158 -21.50 -1.32 -4.05
N SER A 159 -20.87 -0.55 -4.96
CA SER A 159 -21.56 0.17 -6.03
C SER A 159 -21.96 -0.68 -7.24
N LEU A 160 -21.86 -2.02 -7.17
CA LEU A 160 -22.11 -2.93 -8.29
C LEU A 160 -23.46 -2.70 -8.99
N GLN A 161 -24.53 -2.43 -8.23
CA GLN A 161 -25.84 -2.13 -8.83
C GLN A 161 -25.81 -0.82 -9.62
N MET A 162 -25.12 0.20 -9.10
CA MET A 162 -24.96 1.49 -9.76
C MET A 162 -24.07 1.35 -11.00
N GLN A 163 -22.95 0.62 -10.90
CA GLN A 163 -22.07 0.30 -12.02
C GLN A 163 -22.84 -0.32 -13.19
N ARG A 164 -23.67 -1.34 -12.91
CA ARG A 164 -24.52 -2.00 -13.93
C ARG A 164 -25.53 -1.02 -14.53
N LYS A 165 -26.13 -0.16 -13.71
CA LYS A 165 -27.12 0.83 -14.17
C LYS A 165 -26.52 1.86 -15.13
N ILE A 166 -25.27 2.26 -14.91
CA ILE A 166 -24.58 3.25 -15.78
C ILE A 166 -23.84 2.60 -16.96
N GLY A 167 -23.81 1.26 -17.04
CA GLY A 167 -23.12 0.53 -18.12
C GLY A 167 -21.59 0.58 -18.03
N ALA A 168 -21.02 0.85 -16.85
CA ALA A 168 -19.57 0.87 -16.68
C ALA A 168 -19.03 -0.56 -16.57
N GLU A 169 -18.24 -1.00 -17.55
CA GLU A 169 -17.72 -2.38 -17.59
C GLU A 169 -16.62 -2.62 -16.53
N ASP A 170 -15.71 -1.67 -16.38
CA ASP A 170 -14.57 -1.74 -15.45
C ASP A 170 -14.08 -0.33 -15.09
N TYR A 171 -13.49 -0.21 -13.90
CA TYR A 171 -12.89 1.03 -13.41
C TYR A 171 -11.90 0.74 -12.29
N ILE A 172 -10.91 1.64 -12.17
CA ILE A 172 -9.90 1.60 -11.12
C ILE A 172 -10.15 2.71 -10.10
N GLY A 173 -10.00 2.37 -8.81
CA GLY A 173 -9.95 3.37 -7.74
C GLY A 173 -8.53 3.91 -7.60
N CYS A 174 -8.36 5.22 -7.78
CA CYS A 174 -7.08 5.89 -7.56
C CYS A 174 -7.33 7.34 -7.15
N ALA A 175 -6.89 7.74 -5.96
CA ALA A 175 -7.08 9.10 -5.48
C ALA A 175 -6.19 10.12 -6.21
N SER A 176 -5.01 9.69 -6.68
CA SER A 176 -4.12 10.48 -7.52
C SER A 176 -3.09 9.59 -8.18
N VAL A 177 -2.86 9.78 -9.47
CA VAL A 177 -1.68 9.20 -10.16
C VAL A 177 -0.45 10.10 -10.02
N HIS A 178 -0.64 11.37 -9.66
CA HIS A 178 0.42 12.34 -9.42
C HIS A 178 0.96 12.23 -7.99
N GLY A 179 2.27 12.34 -7.81
CA GLY A 179 2.89 12.36 -6.48
C GLY A 179 2.99 10.99 -5.81
N VAL A 180 2.82 9.91 -6.57
CA VAL A 180 3.21 8.58 -6.11
C VAL A 180 4.70 8.62 -5.83
N GLY A 181 5.09 8.31 -4.59
CA GLY A 181 6.49 8.36 -4.15
C GLY A 181 7.43 7.58 -5.08
N PRO A 182 8.75 7.60 -4.82
CA PRO A 182 9.74 7.19 -5.82
C PRO A 182 9.71 5.71 -6.22
N SER A 183 8.80 4.87 -5.70
CA SER A 183 8.71 3.47 -6.12
C SER A 183 7.30 2.96 -6.41
N LEU A 184 6.42 2.83 -5.42
CA LEU A 184 5.12 2.19 -5.63
C LEU A 184 4.07 2.74 -4.65
N ALA A 185 2.88 3.09 -5.14
CA ALA A 185 1.69 3.31 -4.33
C ALA A 185 0.64 2.24 -4.62
N ILE A 186 0.03 1.71 -3.55
CA ILE A 186 -1.05 0.74 -3.61
C ILE A 186 -2.33 1.43 -3.13
N PHE A 187 -3.30 1.55 -4.03
CA PHE A 187 -4.65 2.01 -3.73
C PHE A 187 -5.56 0.80 -3.65
N ASP A 188 -5.87 0.36 -2.44
CA ASP A 188 -6.66 -0.83 -2.19
C ASP A 188 -8.16 -0.53 -2.15
N THR A 189 -8.92 -1.37 -2.85
CA THR A 189 -10.39 -1.36 -2.86
C THR A 189 -10.89 -2.77 -2.62
N ILE A 190 -11.83 -2.92 -1.68
CA ILE A 190 -12.63 -4.13 -1.52
C ILE A 190 -13.92 -3.93 -2.31
N ARG A 191 -14.00 -4.56 -3.48
CA ARG A 191 -15.15 -4.49 -4.38
C ARG A 191 -15.83 -5.84 -4.47
N ASP A 192 -17.09 -5.91 -4.05
CA ASP A 192 -17.88 -7.16 -4.04
C ASP A 192 -17.15 -8.34 -3.37
N GLY A 193 -16.47 -8.06 -2.25
CA GLY A 193 -15.70 -9.07 -1.50
C GLY A 193 -14.43 -9.53 -2.22
N ARG A 194 -13.91 -8.76 -3.18
CA ARG A 194 -12.64 -8.99 -3.89
C ARG A 194 -11.68 -7.86 -3.59
N LEU A 195 -10.43 -8.19 -3.29
CA LEU A 195 -9.36 -7.22 -3.18
C LEU A 195 -8.88 -6.84 -4.59
N ASP A 196 -9.10 -5.58 -4.95
CA ASP A 196 -8.64 -4.96 -6.19
C ASP A 196 -7.76 -3.77 -5.82
N CYS A 197 -6.45 -3.91 -6.00
CA CYS A 197 -5.52 -2.82 -5.77
C CYS A 197 -5.01 -2.24 -7.08
N THR A 198 -5.05 -0.92 -7.17
CA THR A 198 -4.37 -0.15 -8.21
C THR A 198 -2.94 0.12 -7.76
N CYS A 199 -1.95 -0.47 -8.42
CA CYS A 199 -0.53 -0.25 -8.16
C CYS A 199 0.02 0.79 -9.13
N VAL A 200 0.28 2.00 -8.63
CA VAL A 200 0.80 3.11 -9.42
C VAL A 200 2.30 3.26 -9.18
N TYR A 201 3.07 3.54 -10.22
CA TYR A 201 4.53 3.65 -10.14
C TYR A 201 5.06 4.68 -11.14
N PRO A 202 6.23 5.29 -10.89
CA PRO A 202 6.84 6.24 -11.81
C PRO A 202 7.54 5.53 -12.99
N ALA A 203 7.06 5.73 -14.22
CA ALA A 203 7.80 5.34 -15.43
C ALA A 203 8.69 6.50 -15.93
N PRO A 204 9.90 6.24 -16.47
CA PRO A 204 10.52 4.93 -16.68
C PRO A 204 11.42 4.48 -15.51
N LEU A 205 11.25 5.03 -14.30
CA LEU A 205 12.07 4.63 -13.14
C LEU A 205 11.87 3.14 -12.81
N HIS A 206 10.64 2.66 -12.95
CA HIS A 206 10.33 1.24 -13.04
C HIS A 206 9.73 0.92 -14.40
N SER A 207 10.06 -0.27 -14.93
CA SER A 207 9.40 -0.79 -16.13
C SER A 207 8.09 -1.48 -15.78
N ARG A 208 7.18 -1.54 -16.75
CA ARG A 208 5.91 -2.29 -16.61
C ARG A 208 6.15 -3.75 -16.27
N ASP A 209 7.14 -4.39 -16.90
CA ASP A 209 7.47 -5.80 -16.64
C ASP A 209 7.95 -6.00 -15.20
N GLN A 210 8.84 -5.11 -14.71
CA GLN A 210 9.34 -5.17 -13.34
C GLN A 210 8.20 -5.06 -12.32
N ILE A 211 7.28 -4.11 -12.51
CA ILE A 211 6.16 -3.92 -11.58
C ILE A 211 5.12 -5.02 -11.73
N THR A 212 4.89 -5.52 -12.94
CA THR A 212 4.00 -6.67 -13.17
C THR A 212 4.51 -7.91 -12.45
N GLU A 213 5.80 -8.20 -12.55
CA GLU A 213 6.41 -9.31 -11.83
C GLU A 213 6.33 -9.12 -10.31
N LEU A 214 6.58 -7.90 -9.81
CA LEU A 214 6.45 -7.56 -8.39
C LEU A 214 5.01 -7.81 -7.90
N VAL A 215 4.00 -7.33 -8.62
CA VAL A 215 2.58 -7.49 -8.28
C VAL A 215 2.16 -8.97 -8.33
N GLN A 216 2.64 -9.73 -9.31
CA GLN A 216 2.40 -11.18 -9.35
C GLN A 216 3.01 -11.91 -8.15
N ARG A 217 4.22 -11.53 -7.73
CA ARG A 217 4.85 -12.07 -6.52
C ARG A 217 4.08 -11.69 -5.26
N MET A 218 3.60 -10.45 -5.15
CA MET A 218 2.72 -10.02 -4.06
C MET A 218 1.46 -10.88 -4.00
N SER A 219 0.82 -11.13 -5.15
CA SER A 219 -0.36 -12.00 -5.21
C SER A 219 -0.08 -13.40 -4.68
N ARG A 220 1.08 -13.99 -5.01
CA ARG A 220 1.47 -15.31 -4.50
C ARG A 220 1.69 -15.27 -2.99
N VAL A 221 2.44 -14.28 -2.48
CA VAL A 221 2.68 -14.12 -1.04
C VAL A 221 1.37 -14.04 -0.25
N LEU A 222 0.39 -13.28 -0.75
CA LEU A 222 -0.94 -13.16 -0.12
C LEU A 222 -1.72 -14.48 -0.13
N ILE A 223 -1.74 -15.20 -1.27
CA ILE A 223 -2.48 -16.46 -1.43
C ILE A 223 -1.83 -17.58 -0.62
N ASP A 224 -0.50 -17.72 -0.69
CA ASP A 224 0.26 -18.73 0.03
C ASP A 224 0.13 -18.49 1.55
N GLY A 225 0.15 -17.23 1.97
CA GLY A 225 -0.02 -16.83 3.37
C GLY A 225 -1.32 -17.32 4.01
N VAL A 226 -2.43 -17.43 3.26
CA VAL A 226 -3.70 -17.96 3.76
C VAL A 226 -3.90 -19.46 3.54
N THR A 227 -3.14 -20.06 2.63
CA THR A 227 -3.25 -21.49 2.31
C THR A 227 -2.40 -22.34 3.25
N LEU A 228 -1.41 -21.74 3.91
CA LEU A 228 -0.49 -22.39 4.86
C LEU A 228 -0.93 -22.29 6.34
N ILE A 229 -2.12 -21.76 6.61
CA ILE A 229 -2.76 -21.70 7.93
C ILE A 229 -3.75 -22.86 8.06
#